data_AF-A0A1H4IWP0-F1
#
_entry.id   AF-A0A1H4IWP0-F1
#
_cell.length_a   1.000
_cell.length_b   1.000
_cell.length_c   1.000
_cell.angle_alpha   90.00
_cell.angle_beta   90.00
_cell.angle_gamma   90.00
#
_symmetry.space_group_name_H-M   'P 1'
#
loop_
_entity.id
_entity.type
_entity.pdbx_description
1 polymer ?
#
loop_
_entity_poly.entity_id
_entity_poly.type
_entity_poly.pdbx_seq_one_letter_code
_entity_poly.pdbx_strand_id
1 'polypeptide(L)'
;MWRWRDPSAGYPWRWCRIYHPSPHTPDGITHRSFGPLHRLDPHLPGPGGVPRVCPQRRSVLYVAGNVATAVGEVFGDYPAAAVCPRYRVALLRPTAPLAVLDLRGQGAAMRIGALPSLATGDYPRPRTQAWARAIYEDQPVARQRIRGVYYDAAHSNGPALALWNTGSRIEVVRSARGEVQDFALADPRMWPRIIDAAVSLGMRADLVPGCRICP
;
A
#
# COMPACT_ATOMS: atom_id res chain seq x y z
N MET A 1 2.86 -5.09 -19.74
CA MET A 1 1.65 -4.68 -19.00
C MET A 1 1.58 -5.51 -17.74
N TRP A 2 1.62 -4.89 -16.56
CA TRP A 2 1.52 -5.59 -15.29
C TRP A 2 0.12 -6.19 -15.10
N ARG A 3 0.03 -7.31 -14.38
CA ARG A 3 -1.25 -7.96 -14.02
C ARG A 3 -1.27 -8.26 -12.53
N TRP A 4 -2.40 -7.98 -11.90
CA TRP A 4 -2.69 -8.45 -10.55
C TRP A 4 -2.71 -9.98 -10.56
N ARG A 5 -1.96 -10.59 -9.64
CA ARG A 5 -1.92 -12.05 -9.47
C ARG A 5 -2.50 -12.41 -8.12
N ASP A 6 -3.52 -13.23 -8.10
CA ASP A 6 -4.13 -13.70 -6.85
C ASP A 6 -3.11 -14.49 -6.00
N PRO A 7 -3.33 -14.53 -4.67
CA PRO A 7 -2.65 -15.48 -3.81
C PRO A 7 -2.75 -16.91 -4.33
N SER A 8 -1.65 -17.65 -4.28
CA SER A 8 -1.60 -19.07 -4.65
C SER A 8 -0.80 -19.85 -3.62
N ALA A 9 -0.80 -21.19 -3.69
CA ALA A 9 -0.05 -22.02 -2.75
C ALA A 9 1.44 -21.65 -2.67
N GLY A 10 2.06 -21.27 -3.79
CA GLY A 10 3.46 -20.81 -3.83
C GLY A 10 3.66 -19.36 -3.39
N TYR A 11 2.61 -18.54 -3.36
CA TYR A 11 2.67 -17.13 -2.96
C TYR A 11 1.40 -16.69 -2.21
N PRO A 12 1.15 -17.20 -0.99
CA PRO A 12 -0.13 -17.03 -0.30
C PRO A 12 -0.37 -15.62 0.24
N TRP A 13 0.67 -14.78 0.31
CA TRP A 13 0.62 -13.42 0.88
C TRP A 13 0.63 -12.31 -0.16
N ARG A 14 0.25 -12.62 -1.40
CA ARG A 14 0.22 -11.60 -2.45
C ARG A 14 -0.87 -10.56 -2.19
N TRP A 15 -0.47 -9.30 -2.31
CA TRP A 15 -1.34 -8.13 -2.22
C TRP A 15 -2.09 -8.05 -0.89
N CYS A 16 -1.38 -7.66 0.14
CA CYS A 16 -1.91 -7.51 1.48
C CYS A 16 -1.73 -6.08 1.99
N ARG A 17 -2.49 -5.73 3.02
CA ARG A 17 -2.34 -4.47 3.73
C ARG A 17 -2.34 -4.74 5.22
N ILE A 18 -1.31 -4.26 5.91
CA ILE A 18 -1.34 -4.10 7.36
C ILE A 18 -2.02 -2.77 7.69
N TYR A 19 -2.97 -2.79 8.60
CA TYR A 19 -3.69 -1.60 9.04
C TYR A 19 -3.98 -1.64 10.54
N HIS A 20 -4.21 -0.46 11.12
CA HIS A 20 -4.65 -0.30 12.49
C HIS A 20 -6.08 0.28 12.47
N PRO A 21 -7.11 -0.48 12.91
CA PRO A 21 -8.50 -0.03 12.91
C PRO A 21 -8.66 1.29 13.66
N SER A 22 -9.19 2.28 12.96
CA SER A 22 -9.53 3.60 13.48
C SER A 22 -10.78 4.15 12.76
N PRO A 23 -11.42 5.22 13.24
CA PRO A 23 -12.56 5.82 12.55
C PRO A 23 -12.29 6.20 11.08
N HIS A 24 -11.03 6.48 10.73
CA HIS A 24 -10.61 6.83 9.36
C HIS A 24 -10.09 5.64 8.54
N THR A 25 -9.85 4.49 9.17
CA THR A 25 -9.43 3.24 8.52
C THR A 25 -10.07 2.09 9.28
N PRO A 26 -11.39 1.89 9.15
CA PRO A 26 -12.08 0.81 9.85
C PRO A 26 -11.66 -0.57 9.36
N ASP A 27 -11.25 -0.70 8.10
CA ASP A 27 -10.89 -1.97 7.47
C ASP A 27 -9.68 -1.87 6.52
N GLY A 28 -9.24 -3.03 6.02
CA GLY A 28 -8.11 -3.14 5.09
C GLY A 28 -8.35 -2.56 3.69
N ILE A 29 -9.60 -2.32 3.29
CA ILE A 29 -9.95 -1.80 1.94
C ILE A 29 -10.26 -0.30 1.95
N THR A 30 -10.30 0.32 3.13
CA THR A 30 -10.59 1.74 3.28
C THR A 30 -9.53 2.58 2.58
N HIS A 31 -9.94 3.30 1.55
CA HIS A 31 -9.06 4.25 0.88
C HIS A 31 -9.00 5.55 1.68
N ARG A 32 -7.78 6.06 1.90
CA ARG A 32 -7.57 7.36 2.56
C ARG A 32 -7.93 8.48 1.59
N SER A 33 -8.75 9.44 2.06
CA SER A 33 -9.16 10.65 1.32
C SER A 33 -8.49 11.94 1.80
N PHE A 34 -7.78 11.88 2.94
CA PHE A 34 -7.06 13.00 3.54
C PHE A 34 -5.59 12.95 3.12
N GLY A 35 -5.03 13.99 2.48
CA GLY A 35 -3.63 14.04 2.07
C GLY A 35 -3.25 15.35 1.36
N PRO A 36 -2.07 15.43 0.71
CA PRO A 36 -1.12 14.34 0.48
C PRO A 36 -0.23 14.04 1.69
N LEU A 37 0.06 12.75 1.98
CA LEU A 37 0.90 12.33 3.12
C LEU A 37 2.09 11.46 2.71
N HIS A 38 1.87 10.47 1.85
CA HIS A 38 2.88 9.46 1.51
C HIS A 38 3.39 9.63 0.07
N ARG A 39 4.34 8.78 -0.35
CA ARG A 39 4.80 8.73 -1.74
C ARG A 39 3.63 8.38 -2.66
N LEU A 40 3.68 8.89 -3.89
CA LEU A 40 2.69 8.56 -4.94
C LEU A 40 1.22 8.86 -4.55
N ASP A 41 1.04 9.88 -3.70
CA ASP A 41 -0.27 10.32 -3.23
C ASP A 41 -0.91 11.29 -4.25
N PRO A 42 -2.10 10.97 -4.81
CA PRO A 42 -2.74 11.78 -5.85
C PRO A 42 -3.50 12.99 -5.29
N HIS A 43 -3.61 13.14 -3.97
CA HIS A 43 -4.40 14.22 -3.36
C HIS A 43 -3.83 15.60 -3.72
N LEU A 44 -4.76 16.55 -3.88
CA LEU A 44 -4.43 17.96 -4.02
C LEU A 44 -4.09 18.55 -2.65
N PRO A 45 -2.92 19.20 -2.49
CA PRO A 45 -2.61 19.90 -1.25
C PRO A 45 -3.54 21.10 -1.03
N GLY A 46 -3.71 21.49 0.22
CA GLY A 46 -4.32 22.76 0.59
C GLY A 46 -3.37 23.95 0.39
N PRO A 47 -3.83 25.16 0.75
CA PRO A 47 -2.96 26.34 0.81
C PRO A 47 -1.68 26.05 1.62
N GLY A 48 -0.54 26.50 1.12
CA GLY A 48 0.76 26.25 1.77
C GLY A 48 1.24 24.79 1.75
N GLY A 49 0.64 23.90 0.96
CA GLY A 49 1.05 22.49 0.88
C GLY A 49 0.42 21.59 1.95
N VAL A 50 -0.50 22.12 2.76
CA VAL A 50 -1.03 21.42 3.94
C VAL A 50 -1.94 20.25 3.54
N PRO A 51 -1.81 19.07 4.17
CA PRO A 51 -2.72 17.96 3.95
C PRO A 51 -4.16 18.30 4.34
N ARG A 52 -5.13 17.90 3.52
CA ARG A 52 -6.56 18.11 3.77
C ARG A 52 -7.38 16.97 3.20
N VAL A 53 -8.65 16.89 3.58
CA VAL A 53 -9.62 16.07 2.82
C VAL A 53 -9.66 16.61 1.39
N CYS A 54 -9.39 15.73 0.42
CA CYS A 54 -9.22 16.14 -0.95
C CYS A 54 -10.53 16.67 -1.54
N PRO A 55 -10.58 17.93 -2.00
CA PRO A 55 -11.83 18.54 -2.49
C PRO A 55 -12.40 17.82 -3.72
N GLN A 56 -11.55 17.18 -4.52
CA GLN A 56 -11.95 16.39 -5.69
C GLN A 56 -12.26 14.93 -5.35
N ARG A 57 -12.39 14.57 -4.06
CA ARG A 57 -12.67 13.20 -3.60
C ARG A 57 -11.68 12.17 -4.17
N ARG A 58 -10.43 12.57 -4.40
CA ARG A 58 -9.34 11.62 -4.69
C ARG A 58 -9.13 10.77 -3.45
N SER A 59 -8.82 9.49 -3.66
CA SER A 59 -8.53 8.58 -2.57
C SER A 59 -7.43 7.61 -2.97
N VAL A 60 -6.66 7.15 -1.99
CA VAL A 60 -5.54 6.23 -2.20
C VAL A 60 -5.58 5.04 -1.24
N LEU A 61 -5.27 3.86 -1.75
CA LEU A 61 -5.04 2.63 -1.01
C LEU A 61 -3.64 2.11 -1.33
N TYR A 62 -2.82 1.95 -0.30
CA TYR A 62 -1.51 1.30 -0.43
C TYR A 62 -1.64 -0.18 -0.15
N VAL A 63 -1.09 -0.99 -1.06
CA VAL A 63 -1.13 -2.45 -0.98
C VAL A 63 0.27 -2.99 -1.18
N ALA A 64 0.75 -3.78 -0.24
CA ALA A 64 2.04 -4.46 -0.30
C ALA A 64 1.90 -5.80 -1.02
N GLY A 65 2.86 -6.16 -1.85
CA GLY A 65 2.83 -7.39 -2.63
C GLY A 65 3.23 -8.64 -1.85
N ASN A 66 3.71 -8.49 -0.62
CA ASN A 66 3.92 -9.56 0.35
C ASN A 66 3.90 -9.02 1.79
N VAL A 67 3.85 -9.92 2.77
CA VAL A 67 3.80 -9.57 4.20
C VAL A 67 5.04 -8.81 4.68
N ALA A 68 6.24 -9.18 4.22
CA ALA A 68 7.47 -8.46 4.54
C ALA A 68 7.41 -6.99 4.09
N THR A 69 6.93 -6.75 2.87
CA THR A 69 6.73 -5.39 2.35
C THR A 69 5.68 -4.64 3.16
N ALA A 70 4.61 -5.30 3.60
CA ALA A 70 3.60 -4.67 4.45
C ALA A 70 4.18 -4.28 5.82
N VAL A 71 5.01 -5.14 6.42
CA VAL A 71 5.69 -4.88 7.70
C VAL A 71 6.67 -3.71 7.54
N GLY A 72 7.49 -3.72 6.50
CA GLY A 72 8.44 -2.64 6.23
C GLY A 72 7.77 -1.29 6.02
N GLU A 73 6.64 -1.23 5.30
CA GLU A 73 5.92 0.03 5.08
C GLU A 73 5.20 0.56 6.34
N VAL A 74 4.87 -0.29 7.30
CA VAL A 74 4.18 0.13 8.53
C VAL A 74 5.13 0.40 9.69
N PHE A 75 6.20 -0.38 9.81
CA PHE A 75 7.11 -0.37 10.95
C PHE A 75 8.56 -0.03 10.60
N GLY A 76 8.92 0.11 9.32
CA GLY A 76 10.31 0.23 8.87
C GLY A 76 11.04 1.50 9.28
N ASP A 77 10.33 2.50 9.83
CA ASP A 77 10.93 3.66 10.48
C ASP A 77 11.51 3.34 11.88
N TYR A 78 11.24 2.15 12.42
CA TYR A 78 11.62 1.76 13.77
C TYR A 78 12.49 0.50 13.77
N PRO A 79 13.46 0.40 14.69
CA PRO A 79 14.25 -0.83 14.86
C PRO A 79 13.41 -2.02 15.38
N ALA A 80 12.21 -1.75 15.90
CA ALA A 80 11.29 -2.72 16.43
C ALA A 80 9.85 -2.44 15.98
N ALA A 81 9.16 -3.44 15.45
CA ALA A 81 7.72 -3.42 15.24
C ALA A 81 7.00 -3.62 16.57
N ALA A 82 6.52 -2.53 17.17
CA ALA A 82 5.61 -2.58 18.31
C ALA A 82 4.19 -2.91 17.84
N VAL A 83 3.83 -4.20 17.89
CA VAL A 83 2.54 -4.71 17.41
C VAL A 83 1.55 -4.81 18.57
N CYS A 84 0.57 -3.91 18.59
CA CYS A 84 -0.55 -3.99 19.52
C CYS A 84 -1.66 -4.95 19.02
N PRO A 85 -2.57 -5.44 19.88
CA PRO A 85 -3.62 -6.40 19.52
C PRO A 85 -4.59 -5.89 18.43
N ARG A 86 -4.62 -4.58 18.18
CA ARG A 86 -5.50 -3.96 17.18
C ARG A 86 -4.95 -4.06 15.77
N TYR A 87 -3.66 -4.25 15.55
CA TYR A 87 -3.13 -4.35 14.19
C TYR A 87 -3.68 -5.58 13.48
N ARG A 88 -4.00 -5.41 12.20
CA ARG A 88 -4.56 -6.46 11.34
C ARG A 88 -3.84 -6.50 10.00
N VAL A 89 -3.90 -7.65 9.33
CA VAL A 89 -3.49 -7.83 7.93
C VAL A 89 -4.65 -8.38 7.13
N ALA A 90 -4.99 -7.72 6.03
CA ALA A 90 -6.00 -8.18 5.08
C ALA A 90 -5.35 -8.58 3.75
N LEU A 91 -5.73 -9.72 3.19
CA LEU A 91 -5.42 -10.09 1.81
C LEU A 91 -6.44 -9.45 0.88
N LEU A 92 -5.97 -8.81 -0.19
CA LEU A 92 -6.79 -7.99 -1.07
C LEU A 92 -6.78 -8.55 -2.49
N ARG A 93 -7.89 -8.36 -3.20
CA ARG A 93 -7.97 -8.62 -4.64
C ARG A 93 -8.89 -7.62 -5.33
N PRO A 94 -8.67 -7.36 -6.63
CA PRO A 94 -9.58 -6.56 -7.41
C PRO A 94 -10.80 -7.36 -7.84
N THR A 95 -11.96 -6.72 -7.88
CA THR A 95 -13.20 -7.32 -8.39
C THR A 95 -13.32 -7.24 -9.91
N ALA A 96 -12.46 -6.44 -10.56
CA ALA A 96 -12.36 -6.30 -12.01
C ALA A 96 -10.93 -5.91 -12.41
N PRO A 97 -10.48 -6.15 -13.67
CA PRO A 97 -9.16 -5.74 -14.11
C PRO A 97 -8.86 -4.26 -13.84
N LEU A 98 -7.70 -3.99 -13.21
CA LEU A 98 -7.21 -2.65 -12.91
C LEU A 98 -5.94 -2.36 -13.72
N ALA A 99 -6.00 -1.30 -14.53
CA ALA A 99 -4.82 -0.77 -15.19
C ALA A 99 -4.01 0.06 -14.18
N VAL A 100 -2.74 -0.31 -13.97
CA VAL A 100 -1.80 0.48 -13.17
C VAL A 100 -0.56 0.76 -13.99
N LEU A 101 0.06 1.91 -13.76
CA LEU A 101 1.34 2.23 -14.36
C LEU A 101 2.43 1.42 -13.66
N ASP A 102 3.08 0.53 -14.40
CA ASP A 102 4.21 -0.25 -13.91
C ASP A 102 5.48 0.59 -13.96
N LEU A 103 5.92 1.14 -12.82
CA LEU A 103 7.17 1.91 -12.72
C LEU A 103 8.39 1.03 -12.41
N ARG A 104 8.20 -0.24 -12.01
CA ARG A 104 9.30 -1.18 -11.74
C ARG A 104 9.91 -1.74 -13.02
N GLY A 105 9.14 -1.73 -14.10
CA GLY A 105 9.64 -2.13 -15.41
C GLY A 105 10.81 -1.26 -15.88
N GLN A 106 11.82 -1.87 -16.49
CA GLN A 106 12.95 -1.15 -17.08
C GLN A 106 12.46 -0.08 -18.06
N GLY A 107 13.01 1.13 -17.92
CA GLY A 107 12.65 2.31 -18.73
C GLY A 107 11.21 2.81 -18.55
N ALA A 108 10.43 2.29 -17.60
CA ALA A 108 9.02 2.63 -17.51
C ALA A 108 8.74 4.05 -17.03
N ALA A 109 9.51 4.54 -16.06
CA ALA A 109 9.45 5.93 -15.64
C ALA A 109 9.82 6.88 -16.81
N MET A 110 10.82 6.50 -17.62
CA MET A 110 11.26 7.32 -18.77
C MET A 110 10.18 7.46 -19.84
N ARG A 111 9.29 6.47 -20.00
CA ARG A 111 8.16 6.55 -20.95
C ARG A 111 7.15 7.64 -20.59
N ILE A 112 7.13 8.08 -19.33
CA ILE A 112 6.31 9.23 -18.88
C ILE A 112 7.17 10.48 -18.65
N GLY A 113 8.43 10.50 -19.09
CA GLY A 113 9.36 11.61 -18.87
C GLY A 113 9.94 11.69 -17.45
N ALA A 114 9.73 10.67 -16.62
CA ALA A 114 10.25 10.61 -15.26
C ALA A 114 11.62 9.90 -15.18
N LEU A 115 12.39 10.24 -14.15
CA LEU A 115 13.63 9.52 -13.83
C LEU A 115 13.32 8.13 -13.24
N PRO A 116 14.18 7.11 -13.47
CA PRO A 116 14.01 5.77 -12.90
C PRO A 116 13.85 5.76 -11.38
N SER A 117 14.51 6.70 -10.68
CA SER A 117 14.43 6.86 -9.23
C SER A 117 13.01 7.15 -8.72
N LEU A 118 12.07 7.57 -9.58
CA LEU A 118 10.65 7.70 -9.18
C LEU A 118 10.09 6.40 -8.60
N ALA A 119 10.57 5.24 -9.08
CA ALA A 119 10.13 3.94 -8.61
C ALA A 119 10.66 3.59 -7.20
N THR A 120 11.75 4.21 -6.75
CA THR A 120 12.51 3.81 -5.54
C THR A 120 12.34 4.77 -4.36
N GLY A 121 12.71 4.32 -3.16
CA GLY A 121 12.53 5.04 -1.89
C GLY A 121 13.16 6.44 -1.83
N ASP A 122 14.29 6.64 -2.51
CA ASP A 122 15.14 7.83 -2.35
C ASP A 122 14.64 9.08 -3.12
N TYR A 123 13.53 8.97 -3.85
CA TYR A 123 13.00 10.13 -4.58
C TYR A 123 12.26 11.10 -3.65
N PRO A 124 12.51 12.42 -3.72
CA PRO A 124 11.90 13.38 -2.83
C PRO A 124 10.36 13.28 -2.80
N ARG A 125 9.80 13.14 -1.60
CA ARG A 125 8.36 12.92 -1.40
C ARG A 125 7.48 13.94 -2.14
N PRO A 126 7.73 15.27 -2.07
CA PRO A 126 6.93 16.25 -2.82
C PRO A 126 6.93 16.00 -4.34
N ARG A 127 8.04 15.52 -4.90
CA ARG A 127 8.16 15.18 -6.33
C ARG A 127 7.40 13.91 -6.66
N THR A 128 7.47 12.86 -5.83
CA THR A 128 6.66 11.64 -6.06
C THR A 128 5.15 11.93 -6.06
N GLN A 129 4.71 12.87 -5.22
CA GLN A 129 3.31 13.29 -5.13
C GLN A 129 2.90 14.14 -6.35
N ALA A 130 3.80 15.02 -6.84
CA ALA A 130 3.58 15.76 -8.08
C ALA A 130 3.42 14.81 -9.28
N TRP A 131 4.28 13.79 -9.39
CA TRP A 131 4.15 12.75 -10.40
C TRP A 131 2.84 11.96 -10.28
N ALA A 132 2.42 11.58 -9.06
CA ALA A 132 1.15 10.90 -8.89
C ALA A 132 -0.05 11.74 -9.36
N ARG A 133 -0.03 13.05 -9.10
CA ARG A 133 -1.06 13.97 -9.62
C ARG A 133 -1.03 14.05 -11.14
N ALA A 134 0.15 14.24 -11.74
CA ALA A 134 0.30 14.29 -13.20
C ALA A 134 -0.18 12.99 -13.86
N ILE A 135 0.21 11.81 -13.35
CA ILE A 135 -0.26 10.52 -13.87
C ILE A 135 -1.78 10.37 -13.70
N TYR A 136 -2.33 10.80 -12.56
CA TYR A 136 -3.77 10.76 -12.29
C TYR A 136 -4.56 11.66 -13.25
N GLU A 137 -4.02 12.82 -13.62
CA GLU A 137 -4.67 13.83 -14.46
C GLU A 137 -4.47 13.54 -15.96
N ASP A 138 -3.22 13.35 -16.39
CA ASP A 138 -2.82 13.30 -17.80
C ASP A 138 -3.09 11.95 -18.46
N GLN A 139 -3.26 10.88 -17.66
CA GLN A 139 -3.52 9.53 -18.15
C GLN A 139 -2.56 9.11 -19.29
N PRO A 140 -1.23 9.18 -19.07
CA PRO A 140 -0.21 9.24 -20.13
C PRO A 140 -0.09 7.98 -21.00
N VAL A 141 -0.83 6.91 -20.69
CA VAL A 141 -0.87 5.66 -21.48
C VAL A 141 -2.31 5.48 -21.97
N ALA A 142 -2.67 6.21 -23.02
CA ALA A 142 -4.02 6.55 -23.49
C ALA A 142 -4.98 5.40 -23.89
N ARG A 143 -4.68 4.12 -23.58
CA ARG A 143 -5.58 2.99 -23.91
C ARG A 143 -6.54 2.62 -22.79
N GLN A 144 -6.18 2.89 -21.54
CA GLN A 144 -6.99 2.56 -20.36
C GLN A 144 -6.76 3.58 -19.28
N ARG A 145 -7.82 3.92 -18.53
CA ARG A 145 -7.70 4.80 -17.37
C ARG A 145 -6.86 4.14 -16.29
N ILE A 146 -5.71 4.73 -16.01
CA ILE A 146 -4.79 4.30 -14.96
C ILE A 146 -5.42 4.56 -13.59
N ARG A 147 -5.44 3.51 -12.77
CA ARG A 147 -6.04 3.46 -11.43
C ARG A 147 -4.99 3.31 -10.34
N GLY A 148 -3.73 3.57 -10.65
CA GLY A 148 -2.66 3.48 -9.67
C GLY A 148 -1.30 3.25 -10.29
N VAL A 149 -0.34 3.02 -9.42
CA VAL A 149 1.07 2.83 -9.75
C VAL A 149 1.60 1.58 -9.05
N TYR A 150 2.38 0.78 -9.78
CA TYR A 150 3.14 -0.36 -9.25
C TYR A 150 4.62 0.03 -9.14
N TYR A 151 5.17 -0.01 -7.91
CA TYR A 151 6.46 0.58 -7.55
C TYR A 151 7.25 -0.27 -6.53
N ASP A 152 8.47 0.16 -6.19
CA ASP A 152 9.29 -0.43 -5.13
C ASP A 152 9.06 0.29 -3.79
N ALA A 153 8.65 -0.50 -2.79
CA ALA A 153 8.52 -0.07 -1.40
C ALA A 153 9.84 0.51 -0.88
N ALA A 154 9.78 1.55 -0.05
CA ALA A 154 10.98 2.27 0.37
C ALA A 154 11.85 1.45 1.35
N HIS A 155 11.20 0.71 2.26
CA HIS A 155 11.90 0.00 3.33
C HIS A 155 12.32 -1.42 2.95
N SER A 156 11.58 -2.10 2.08
CA SER A 156 11.84 -3.50 1.72
C SER A 156 12.33 -3.71 0.29
N ASN A 157 12.32 -2.67 -0.55
CA ASN A 157 12.44 -2.78 -2.02
C ASN A 157 11.46 -3.80 -2.65
N GLY A 158 10.41 -4.16 -1.92
CA GLY A 158 9.42 -5.14 -2.34
C GLY A 158 8.32 -4.54 -3.22
N PRO A 159 7.51 -5.40 -3.86
CA PRO A 159 6.35 -4.99 -4.66
C PRO A 159 5.34 -4.19 -3.84
N ALA A 160 4.97 -2.99 -4.31
CA ALA A 160 3.91 -2.19 -3.72
C ALA A 160 3.04 -1.52 -4.78
N LEU A 161 1.78 -1.28 -4.42
CA LEU A 161 0.79 -0.61 -5.26
C LEU A 161 0.23 0.60 -4.52
N ALA A 162 0.13 1.72 -5.23
CA ALA A 162 -0.66 2.88 -4.82
C ALA A 162 -1.88 2.93 -5.74
N LEU A 163 -3.04 2.48 -5.24
CA LEU A 163 -4.28 2.41 -5.99
C LEU A 163 -5.14 3.65 -5.74
N TRP A 164 -5.72 4.22 -6.80
CA TRP A 164 -6.41 5.51 -6.75
C TRP A 164 -7.88 5.38 -7.15
N ASN A 165 -8.78 5.85 -6.28
CA ASN A 165 -10.23 5.84 -6.51
C ASN A 165 -10.77 4.44 -6.89
N THR A 166 -10.29 3.40 -6.23
CA THR A 166 -10.67 1.99 -6.47
C THR A 166 -11.52 1.38 -5.35
N GLY A 167 -12.16 2.21 -4.51
CA GLY A 167 -12.91 1.74 -3.33
C GLY A 167 -13.96 0.67 -3.62
N SER A 168 -14.70 0.78 -4.73
CA SER A 168 -15.71 -0.22 -5.14
C SER A 168 -15.13 -1.38 -5.98
N ARG A 169 -13.81 -1.43 -6.15
CA ARG A 169 -13.12 -2.37 -7.06
C ARG A 169 -12.12 -3.26 -6.34
N ILE A 170 -12.01 -3.14 -5.02
CA ILE A 170 -11.12 -3.94 -4.18
C ILE A 170 -11.96 -4.58 -3.10
N GLU A 171 -11.71 -5.86 -2.85
CA GLU A 171 -12.33 -6.59 -1.75
C GLU A 171 -11.28 -7.36 -0.97
N VAL A 172 -11.64 -7.73 0.26
CA VAL A 172 -10.86 -8.68 1.06
C VAL A 172 -11.10 -10.08 0.51
N VAL A 173 -10.02 -10.82 0.28
CA VAL A 173 -10.07 -12.20 -0.22
C VAL A 173 -10.89 -13.06 0.75
N ARG A 174 -11.63 -14.03 0.21
CA ARG A 174 -12.32 -15.06 0.98
C ARG A 174 -11.69 -16.42 0.72
N SER A 175 -11.60 -17.27 1.75
CA SER A 175 -11.18 -18.65 1.57
C SER A 175 -12.19 -19.45 0.73
N ALA A 176 -11.83 -20.66 0.32
CA ALA A 176 -12.78 -21.58 -0.33
C ALA A 176 -14.01 -21.90 0.57
N ARG A 177 -13.89 -21.69 1.89
CA ARG A 177 -14.97 -21.85 2.87
C ARG A 177 -15.78 -20.55 3.10
N GLY A 178 -15.47 -19.48 2.37
CA GLY A 178 -16.13 -18.17 2.48
C GLY A 178 -15.60 -17.26 3.60
N GLU A 179 -14.59 -17.71 4.35
CA GLU A 179 -14.01 -16.95 5.47
C GLU A 179 -13.18 -15.78 4.98
N VAL A 180 -13.44 -14.59 5.53
CA VAL A 180 -12.70 -13.37 5.21
C VAL A 180 -11.24 -13.52 5.64
N GLN A 181 -10.32 -13.29 4.72
CA GLN A 181 -8.87 -13.36 4.94
C GLN A 181 -8.35 -12.04 5.54
N ASP A 182 -8.81 -11.76 6.75
CA ASP A 182 -8.42 -10.61 7.56
C ASP A 182 -8.08 -11.08 8.98
N PHE A 183 -6.83 -10.89 9.39
CA PHE A 183 -6.28 -11.53 10.58
C PHE A 183 -5.66 -10.49 11.52
N ALA A 184 -5.85 -10.68 12.84
CA ALA A 184 -5.07 -9.93 13.81
C ALA A 184 -3.59 -10.32 13.70
N LEU A 185 -2.67 -9.34 13.78
CA LEU A 185 -1.24 -9.65 13.71
C LEU A 185 -0.76 -10.49 14.90
N ALA A 186 -1.36 -10.25 16.06
CA ALA A 186 -1.09 -10.97 17.30
C ALA A 186 -1.76 -12.36 17.37
N ASP A 187 -2.52 -12.78 16.36
CA ASP A 187 -3.07 -14.14 16.31
C ASP A 187 -1.92 -15.15 16.37
N PRO A 188 -1.94 -16.18 17.23
CA PRO A 188 -0.88 -17.18 17.34
C PRO A 188 -0.52 -17.86 16.00
N ARG A 189 -1.47 -17.95 15.07
CA ARG A 189 -1.27 -18.50 13.72
C ARG A 189 -0.64 -17.49 12.75
N MET A 190 -0.76 -16.19 13.05
CA MET A 190 -0.21 -15.10 12.25
C MET A 190 1.17 -14.66 12.75
N TRP A 191 1.34 -14.61 14.07
CA TRP A 191 2.50 -14.03 14.72
C TRP A 191 3.85 -14.57 14.23
N PRO A 192 4.05 -15.90 14.03
CA PRO A 192 5.30 -16.42 13.47
C PRO A 192 5.65 -15.81 12.11
N ARG A 193 4.64 -15.57 11.26
CA ARG A 193 4.84 -14.98 9.92
C ARG A 193 5.22 -13.51 9.99
N ILE A 194 4.74 -12.79 11.02
CA ILE A 194 5.11 -11.39 11.26
C ILE A 194 6.53 -11.30 11.80
N ILE A 195 6.93 -12.24 12.67
CA ILE A 195 8.32 -12.36 13.15
C ILE A 195 9.25 -12.64 11.98
N ASP A 196 8.97 -13.65 11.14
CA ASP A 196 9.80 -13.99 9.99
C ASP A 196 9.95 -12.80 9.02
N ALA A 197 8.84 -12.10 8.77
CA ALA A 197 8.81 -10.88 7.97
C ALA A 197 9.69 -9.76 8.57
N ALA A 198 9.58 -9.51 9.87
CA ALA A 198 10.40 -8.52 10.57
C ALA A 198 11.89 -8.89 10.54
N VAL A 199 12.23 -10.14 10.86
CA VAL A 199 13.62 -10.63 10.84
C VAL A 199 14.23 -10.49 9.45
N SER A 200 13.47 -10.78 8.38
CA SER A 200 13.95 -10.62 7.00
C SER A 200 14.31 -9.17 6.63
N LEU A 201 13.78 -8.21 7.38
CA LEU A 201 14.05 -6.77 7.23
C LEU A 201 15.09 -6.26 8.26
N GLY A 202 15.70 -7.15 9.05
CA GLY A 202 16.67 -6.77 10.08
C GLY A 202 16.06 -6.08 11.30
N MET A 203 14.76 -6.27 11.54
CA MET A 203 14.02 -5.67 12.67
C MET A 203 13.47 -6.76 13.58
N ARG A 204 13.25 -6.41 14.86
CA ARG A 204 12.51 -7.27 15.79
C ARG A 204 11.02 -6.94 15.75
N ALA A 205 10.16 -7.88 16.16
CA ALA A 205 8.74 -7.60 16.38
C ALA A 205 8.35 -7.99 17.81
N ASP A 206 7.73 -7.05 18.51
CA ASP A 206 7.37 -7.16 19.91
C ASP A 206 5.85 -6.97 20.05
N LEU A 207 5.20 -7.86 20.80
CA LEU A 207 3.81 -7.64 21.20
C LEU A 207 3.77 -6.61 22.33
N VAL A 208 2.99 -5.55 22.14
CA VAL A 208 2.81 -4.49 23.13
C VAL A 208 1.34 -4.35 23.52
N PRO A 209 1.01 -3.99 24.77
CA PRO A 209 -0.40 -3.81 25.18
C PRO A 209 -1.13 -2.71 24.38
N GLY A 210 -0.40 -1.67 23.98
CA GLY A 210 -0.88 -0.56 23.17
C GLY A 210 0.25 0.09 22.39
N CYS A 211 -0.10 0.77 21.29
CA CYS A 211 0.85 1.54 20.49
C CYS A 211 0.41 3.01 20.43
N ARG A 212 1.27 3.88 19.89
CA ARG A 212 0.99 5.32 19.70
C ARG A 212 -0.24 5.67 18.86
N ILE A 213 -0.83 4.68 18.16
CA ILE A 213 -2.00 4.82 17.29
C ILE A 213 -3.26 4.30 18.00
N CYS A 214 -3.12 3.61 19.13
CA CYS A 214 -4.26 3.28 19.96
C CYS A 214 -4.87 4.58 20.53
N PRO A 215 -6.22 4.69 20.56
CA PRO A 215 -6.89 5.76 21.28
C PRO A 215 -6.64 5.66 22.79
#